data_AF-A0A2V9U6H1-F1
#
_entry.id   AF-A0A2V9U6H1-F1
#
_cell.length_a   1.000
_cell.length_b   1.000
_cell.length_c   1.000
_cell.angle_alpha   90.00
_cell.angle_beta   90.00
_cell.angle_gamma   90.00
#
_symmetry.space_group_name_H-M   'P 1'
#
loop_
_entity.id
_entity.type
_entity.pdbx_description
1 polymer ?
#
loop_
_entity_poly.entity_id
_entity_poly.type
_entity_poly.pdbx_seq_one_letter_code
_entity_poly.pdbx_strand_id
1 'polypeptide(L)'
;MPSEQIGRFQTDKTEWDNIANTQEFKDLMVTKRDFIVPAFLFFLVYYFLLPILVGYAPKFMATKVIGVVNIAYLFALSQFFMAWTIAWLYVRAANDFDKLAKDIIEKAETRAANNKGGR
;
A
#
# COMPACT_ATOMS: atom_id res chain seq x y z
N MET A 1 -26.58 23.93 -20.06
CA MET A 1 -27.30 22.64 -20.00
C MET A 1 -26.55 21.70 -19.05
N PRO A 2 -26.93 21.57 -17.77
CA PRO A 2 -26.24 20.73 -16.76
C PRO A 2 -26.44 19.21 -16.89
N SER A 3 -27.39 18.76 -17.71
CA SER A 3 -27.79 17.34 -17.82
C SER A 3 -26.78 16.44 -18.54
N GLU A 4 -25.98 16.97 -19.48
CA GLU A 4 -24.94 16.19 -20.18
C GLU A 4 -23.74 15.83 -19.28
N GLN A 5 -23.45 16.66 -18.28
CA GLN A 5 -22.37 16.43 -17.33
C GLN A 5 -22.71 15.23 -16.41
N ILE A 6 -23.94 15.19 -15.90
CA ILE A 6 -24.42 14.13 -14.99
C ILE A 6 -24.40 12.76 -15.66
N GLY A 7 -24.74 12.69 -16.96
CA GLY A 7 -24.64 11.47 -17.75
C GLY A 7 -23.20 10.95 -17.87
N ARG A 8 -22.24 11.81 -18.22
CA ARG A 8 -20.82 11.43 -18.33
C ARG A 8 -20.24 10.90 -17.01
N PHE A 9 -20.55 11.53 -15.88
CA PHE A 9 -20.07 11.06 -14.57
C PHE A 9 -20.67 9.71 -14.15
N GLN A 10 -21.89 9.41 -14.60
CA GLN A 10 -22.52 8.10 -14.36
C GLN A 10 -21.90 7.01 -15.23
N THR A 11 -21.72 7.26 -16.53
CA THR A 11 -21.10 6.29 -17.44
C THR A 11 -19.70 5.93 -16.96
N ASP A 12 -18.92 6.96 -16.60
CA ASP A 12 -17.56 6.81 -16.07
C ASP A 12 -17.59 5.89 -14.84
N LYS A 13 -18.38 6.20 -13.80
CA LYS A 13 -18.53 5.35 -12.60
C LYS A 13 -18.86 3.89 -12.92
N THR A 14 -19.85 3.63 -13.77
CA THR A 14 -20.22 2.26 -14.13
C THR A 14 -19.14 1.54 -14.95
N GLU A 15 -18.37 2.26 -15.75
CA GLU A 15 -17.26 1.70 -16.53
C GLU A 15 -16.09 1.33 -15.61
N TRP A 16 -15.78 2.20 -14.63
CA TRP A 16 -14.83 1.92 -13.53
C TRP A 16 -15.26 0.71 -12.69
N ASP A 17 -16.54 0.59 -12.33
CA ASP A 17 -17.07 -0.52 -11.53
C ASP A 17 -16.97 -1.86 -12.27
N ASN A 18 -17.14 -1.86 -13.60
CA ASN A 18 -16.99 -3.06 -14.43
C ASN A 18 -15.52 -3.49 -14.57
N ILE A 19 -14.59 -2.53 -14.70
CA ILE A 19 -13.15 -2.78 -14.74
C ILE A 19 -12.63 -3.23 -13.36
N ALA A 20 -13.12 -2.64 -12.27
CA ALA A 20 -12.78 -3.06 -10.91
C ALA A 20 -13.31 -4.46 -10.57
N ASN A 21 -14.35 -4.93 -11.27
CA ASN A 21 -14.91 -6.26 -11.06
C ASN A 21 -14.24 -7.38 -11.88
N THR A 22 -13.34 -7.05 -12.81
CA THR A 22 -12.68 -8.04 -13.66
C THR A 22 -11.72 -8.93 -12.84
N GLN A 23 -11.68 -10.23 -13.13
CA GLN A 23 -10.95 -11.23 -12.35
C GLN A 23 -9.43 -10.96 -12.31
N GLU A 24 -8.86 -10.52 -13.43
CA GLU A 24 -7.44 -10.12 -13.54
C GLU A 24 -7.08 -8.99 -12.58
N PHE A 25 -7.98 -8.01 -12.39
CA PHE A 25 -7.77 -6.90 -11.48
C PHE A 25 -7.64 -7.36 -10.02
N LYS A 26 -8.52 -8.30 -9.64
CA LYS A 26 -8.56 -8.87 -8.30
C LYS A 26 -7.35 -9.78 -8.05
N ASP A 27 -6.90 -10.57 -9.01
CA ASP A 27 -5.73 -11.44 -8.87
C ASP A 27 -4.42 -10.64 -8.76
N LEU A 28 -4.28 -9.54 -9.50
CA LEU A 28 -3.17 -8.59 -9.37
C LEU A 28 -3.19 -7.86 -8.01
N MET A 29 -4.37 -7.47 -7.52
CA MET A 29 -4.53 -6.85 -6.20
C MET A 29 -4.25 -7.83 -5.04
N VAL A 30 -4.67 -9.09 -5.17
CA VAL A 30 -4.46 -10.16 -4.17
C VAL A 30 -2.98 -10.49 -4.05
N THR A 31 -2.28 -10.66 -5.18
CA THR A 31 -0.83 -10.94 -5.19
C THR A 31 -0.04 -9.87 -4.43
N LYS A 32 -0.43 -8.59 -4.54
CA LYS A 32 0.19 -7.50 -3.77
C LYS A 32 -0.18 -7.51 -2.30
N ARG A 33 -1.44 -7.72 -1.98
CA ARG A 33 -1.93 -7.73 -0.60
C ARG A 33 -1.28 -8.88 0.19
N ASP A 34 -1.00 -9.99 -0.47
CA ASP A 34 -0.31 -11.15 0.11
C ASP A 34 1.16 -10.87 0.45
N PHE A 35 1.77 -9.79 -0.04
CA PHE A 35 3.10 -9.33 0.43
C PHE A 35 2.99 -8.30 1.57
N ILE A 36 1.99 -7.42 1.52
CA ILE A 36 1.85 -6.31 2.48
C ILE A 36 1.27 -6.81 3.81
N VAL A 37 0.28 -7.72 3.76
CA VAL A 37 -0.40 -8.23 4.96
C VAL A 37 0.56 -9.00 5.88
N PRO A 38 1.42 -9.92 5.39
CA PRO A 38 2.43 -10.55 6.25
C PRO A 38 3.41 -9.53 6.83
N ALA A 39 3.84 -8.53 6.05
CA ALA A 39 4.76 -7.50 6.54
C ALA A 39 4.12 -6.64 7.65
N PHE A 40 2.83 -6.31 7.52
CA PHE A 40 2.06 -5.60 8.54
C PHE A 40 1.86 -6.44 9.80
N LEU A 41 1.52 -7.72 9.66
CA LEU A 41 1.42 -8.65 10.79
C LEU A 41 2.77 -8.82 11.50
N PHE A 42 3.85 -8.97 10.74
CA PHE A 42 5.20 -9.02 11.29
C PHE A 42 5.54 -7.73 12.04
N PHE A 43 5.20 -6.56 11.48
CA PHE A 43 5.38 -5.27 12.14
C PHE A 43 4.64 -5.21 13.49
N LEU A 44 3.37 -5.63 13.53
CA LEU A 44 2.61 -5.65 14.78
C LEU A 44 3.27 -6.55 15.82
N VAL A 45 3.62 -7.78 15.44
CA VAL A 45 4.31 -8.72 16.34
C VAL A 45 5.63 -8.12 16.84
N TYR A 46 6.43 -7.56 15.94
CA TYR A 46 7.73 -6.98 16.26
C TYR A 46 7.61 -5.73 17.15
N TYR A 47 6.60 -4.89 16.94
CA TYR A 47 6.31 -3.73 17.79
C TYR A 47 5.98 -4.17 19.23
N PHE A 48 5.10 -5.16 19.39
CA PHE A 48 4.75 -5.68 20.72
C PHE A 48 5.84 -6.55 21.35
N LEU A 49 6.80 -7.04 20.56
CA LEU A 49 7.90 -7.85 21.06
C LEU A 49 8.75 -7.09 22.08
N LEU A 50 8.93 -5.77 21.91
CA LEU A 50 9.70 -4.91 22.81
C LEU A 50 9.10 -4.87 24.23
N PRO A 51 7.84 -4.41 24.44
CA PRO A 51 7.24 -4.39 25.78
C PRO A 51 7.12 -5.80 26.39
N ILE A 52 6.89 -6.84 25.58
CA ILE A 52 6.86 -8.23 26.04
C ILE A 52 8.24 -8.65 26.57
N LEU A 53 9.32 -8.42 25.81
CA LEU A 53 10.69 -8.74 26.23
C LEU A 53 11.14 -7.91 27.43
N VAL A 54 10.76 -6.63 27.50
CA VAL A 54 11.09 -5.78 28.66
C VAL A 54 10.37 -6.26 29.92
N GLY A 55 9.11 -6.66 29.82
CA GLY A 55 8.35 -7.18 30.95
C GLY A 55 8.82 -8.57 31.41
N TYR A 56 9.14 -9.46 30.48
CA TYR A 56 9.46 -10.86 30.78
C TYR A 56 10.97 -11.11 31.00
N ALA A 57 11.83 -10.39 30.27
CA ALA A 57 13.28 -10.53 30.29
C ALA A 57 14.03 -9.19 30.37
N PRO A 58 13.77 -8.35 31.40
CA PRO A 58 14.39 -7.04 31.53
C PRO A 58 15.93 -7.11 31.60
N LYS A 59 16.49 -8.17 32.19
CA LYS A 59 17.95 -8.40 32.25
C LYS A 59 18.57 -8.62 30.87
N PHE A 60 17.85 -9.26 29.96
CA PHE A 60 18.31 -9.46 28.58
C PHE A 60 18.31 -8.12 27.82
N MET A 61 17.24 -7.34 27.92
CA MET A 61 17.16 -6.01 27.28
C MET A 61 18.20 -5.02 27.83
N ALA A 62 18.55 -5.14 29.12
CA ALA A 62 19.60 -4.37 29.76
C ALA A 62 21.03 -4.85 29.44
N THR A 63 21.18 -5.97 28.73
CA THR A 63 22.49 -6.51 28.36
C THR A 63 23.20 -5.52 27.44
N LYS A 64 24.38 -5.06 27.88
CA LYS A 64 25.21 -4.12 27.14
C LYS A 64 25.91 -4.87 26.00
N VAL A 65 25.85 -4.30 24.81
CA VAL A 65 26.48 -4.85 23.60
C VAL A 65 27.79 -4.12 23.35
N ILE A 66 27.75 -2.78 23.29
CA ILE A 66 28.94 -1.94 23.10
C ILE A 66 28.82 -0.70 23.99
N GLY A 67 29.70 -0.57 24.99
CA GLY A 67 29.71 0.56 25.91
C GLY A 67 28.38 0.73 26.66
N VAL A 68 27.70 1.87 26.46
CA VAL A 68 26.38 2.17 27.05
C VAL A 68 25.19 1.67 26.21
N VAL A 69 25.45 1.14 25.01
CA VAL A 69 24.41 0.61 24.11
C VAL A 69 24.03 -0.79 24.59
N ASN A 70 22.76 -0.97 24.91
CA ASN A 70 22.15 -2.24 25.28
C ASN A 70 21.24 -2.77 24.17
N ILE A 71 20.73 -3.99 24.34
CA ILE A 71 19.83 -4.61 23.37
C ILE A 71 18.58 -3.77 23.12
N ALA A 72 18.05 -3.09 24.14
CA ALA A 72 16.89 -2.20 23.95
C ALA A 72 17.18 -1.05 22.96
N TYR A 73 18.38 -0.47 22.99
CA TYR A 73 18.79 0.55 22.01
C TYR A 73 18.92 -0.01 20.60
N LEU A 74 19.47 -1.23 20.44
CA LEU A 74 19.52 -1.89 19.13
C LEU A 74 18.12 -2.19 18.60
N PHE A 75 17.22 -2.62 19.48
CA PHE A 75 15.83 -2.86 19.13
C PHE A 75 15.12 -1.56 18.72
N ALA A 76 15.33 -0.46 19.45
CA ALA A 76 14.83 0.85 19.07
C ALA A 76 15.39 1.31 17.71
N LEU A 77 16.67 1.07 17.42
CA LEU A 77 17.27 1.39 16.12
C LEU A 77 16.65 0.55 14.99
N SER A 78 16.37 -0.73 15.24
CA SER A 78 15.72 -1.60 14.25
C SER A 78 14.31 -1.13 13.87
N GLN A 79 13.61 -0.39 14.76
CA GLN A 79 12.30 0.20 14.46
C GLN A 79 12.39 1.21 13.30
N PHE A 80 13.49 1.95 13.17
CA PHE A 80 13.68 2.88 12.05
C PHE A 80 13.78 2.13 10.71
N PHE A 81 14.56 1.05 10.66
CA PHE A 81 14.64 0.20 9.48
C PHE A 81 13.29 -0.45 9.15
N MET A 82 12.53 -0.86 10.16
CA MET A 82 11.16 -1.34 9.98
C MET A 82 10.24 -0.28 9.37
N ALA A 83 10.24 0.94 9.90
CA ALA A 83 9.42 2.02 9.38
C ALA A 83 9.76 2.35 7.91
N TRP A 84 11.05 2.42 7.57
CA TRP A 84 11.48 2.59 6.18
C TRP A 84 11.08 1.42 5.29
N THR A 85 11.15 0.18 5.78
CA THR A 85 10.73 -1.01 5.02
C THR A 85 9.24 -0.93 4.69
N ILE A 86 8.40 -0.58 5.68
CA ILE A 86 6.96 -0.40 5.46
C ILE A 86 6.69 0.75 4.49
N ALA A 87 7.38 1.89 4.63
CA ALA A 87 7.24 3.01 3.72
C ALA A 87 7.64 2.64 2.28
N TRP A 88 8.74 1.91 2.10
CA TRP A 88 9.20 1.43 0.80
C TRP A 88 8.22 0.42 0.19
N LEU A 89 7.73 -0.54 1.00
CA LEU A 89 6.70 -1.49 0.59
C LEU A 89 5.40 -0.76 0.19
N TYR A 90 5.00 0.27 0.93
CA TYR A 90 3.85 1.10 0.61
C TYR A 90 4.04 1.85 -0.71
N VAL A 91 5.18 2.52 -0.94
CA VAL A 91 5.45 3.22 -2.20
C VAL A 91 5.46 2.24 -3.38
N ARG A 92 6.06 1.06 -3.19
CA ARG A 92 6.02 -0.02 -4.19
C ARG A 92 4.60 -0.53 -4.44
N ALA A 93 3.75 -0.53 -3.41
CA ALA A 93 2.33 -0.85 -3.55
C ALA A 93 1.58 0.23 -4.35
N ALA A 94 1.78 1.50 -4.00
CA ALA A 94 1.11 2.65 -4.58
C ALA A 94 1.46 2.89 -6.06
N ASN A 95 2.71 2.68 -6.46
CA ASN A 95 3.17 2.90 -7.84
C ASN A 95 2.39 2.09 -8.90
N ASP A 96 1.87 0.92 -8.56
CA ASP A 96 1.06 0.17 -9.53
C ASP A 96 -0.41 0.59 -9.54
N PHE A 97 -0.89 1.25 -8.48
CA PHE A 97 -2.19 1.93 -8.50
C PHE A 97 -2.13 3.16 -9.41
N ASP A 98 -1.04 3.93 -9.34
CA ASP A 98 -0.80 5.09 -10.20
C ASP A 98 -0.66 4.71 -11.68
N LYS A 99 0.00 3.58 -11.99
CA LYS A 99 0.05 3.05 -13.37
C LYS A 99 -1.33 2.76 -13.91
N LEU A 100 -2.20 2.24 -13.06
CA LEU A 100 -3.51 1.80 -13.47
C LEU A 100 -4.50 2.97 -13.58
N ALA A 101 -4.38 3.95 -12.70
CA ALA A 101 -5.06 5.22 -12.84
C ALA A 101 -4.69 5.91 -14.16
N LYS A 102 -3.40 5.88 -14.55
CA LYS A 102 -2.95 6.40 -15.86
C LYS A 102 -3.57 5.66 -17.03
N ASP A 103 -3.57 4.33 -17.00
CA ASP A 103 -4.06 3.50 -18.11
C ASP A 103 -5.57 3.72 -18.39
N ILE A 104 -6.34 4.01 -17.35
CA ILE A 104 -7.78 4.26 -17.48
C ILE A 104 -8.04 5.71 -17.94
N ILE A 105 -7.26 6.69 -17.47
CA ILE A 105 -7.32 8.07 -17.98
C ILE A 105 -7.00 8.10 -19.49
N GLU A 106 -5.96 7.38 -19.92
CA GLU A 106 -5.55 7.32 -21.34
C GLU A 106 -6.62 6.66 -22.23
N LYS A 107 -7.26 5.59 -21.75
CA LYS A 107 -8.38 4.94 -22.45
C LYS A 107 -9.62 5.83 -22.53
N ALA A 108 -9.90 6.59 -21.49
CA ALA A 108 -11.01 7.55 -21.46
C ALA A 108 -10.78 8.72 -22.46
N GLU A 109 -9.55 9.24 -22.54
CA GLU A 109 -9.17 10.27 -23.51
C GLU A 109 -9.29 9.77 -24.96
N THR A 110 -8.83 8.53 -25.22
CA THR A 110 -8.89 7.91 -26.55
C THR A 110 -10.33 7.66 -27.00
N ARG A 111 -11.21 7.18 -26.12
CA ARG A 111 -12.66 7.04 -26.40
C ARG A 111 -13.33 8.38 -26.66
N ALA A 112 -12.98 9.42 -25.91
CA ALA A 112 -13.52 10.76 -26.09
C ALA A 112 -13.08 11.41 -27.42
N ALA A 113 -11.84 11.15 -27.86
CA ALA A 113 -11.33 11.59 -29.16
C ALA A 113 -12.03 10.88 -30.32
N ASN A 114 -12.24 9.57 -30.22
CA ASN A 114 -12.87 8.77 -31.27
C ASN A 114 -14.35 9.14 -31.49
N ASN A 115 -15.05 9.54 -30.41
CA ASN A 115 -16.44 10.00 -30.49
C ASN A 115 -16.58 11.41 -31.11
N LYS A 116 -15.51 12.21 -31.17
CA LYS A 116 -15.52 13.53 -31.82
C LYS A 116 -15.21 13.49 -33.32
N GLY A 117 -14.60 12.41 -33.82
CA GLY A 117 -14.29 12.24 -35.25
C GLY A 117 -15.45 11.67 -36.09
N GLY A 118 -16.55 11.25 -35.45
CA GLY A 118 -17.70 10.62 -36.10
C GLY A 118 -18.90 11.54 -36.36
N ARG A 119 -18.75 12.87 -36.24
CA ARG A 119 -19.79 13.85 -36.61
C ARG A 119 -19.27 14.80 -37.68
#